data_AF-A0A4W5KT73-F1
#
_entry.id   AF-A0A4W5KT73-F1
#
_cell.length_a   1.000
_cell.length_b   1.000
_cell.length_c   1.000
_cell.angle_alpha   90.00
_cell.angle_beta   90.00
_cell.angle_gamma   90.00
#
_symmetry.space_group_name_H-M   'P 1'
#
loop_
_entity.id
_entity.type
_entity.pdbx_description
1 polymer ?
#
loop_
_entity_poly.entity_id
_entity_poly.type
_entity_poly.pdbx_seq_one_letter_code
_entity_poly.pdbx_strand_id
1 'polypeptide(L)'
;MWCILFPAAQSSILDRTISQVFKNEKPDRKYDGYTSCPLVTNYNTVILAEFDYSGQPLETFPIDQSKERWTMYHMKADVMPHLYWHGLLKGFWGGPGPYRKIMHLGMK
;
A
#
# COMPACT_ATOMS: atom_id res chain seq x y z
N MET A 1 12.25 1.63 -7.16
CA MET A 1 11.13 2.52 -6.75
C MET A 1 9.73 1.93 -7.05
N TRP A 2 9.64 0.70 -7.56
CA TRP A 2 8.39 0.15 -8.10
C TRP A 2 7.46 -0.48 -7.06
N CYS A 3 7.91 -0.81 -5.85
CA CYS A 3 7.04 -1.34 -4.79
C CYS A 3 7.20 -0.54 -3.48
N ILE A 4 6.93 0.77 -3.48
CA ILE A 4 7.03 1.62 -2.26
C ILE A 4 6.03 1.18 -1.17
N LEU A 5 4.91 0.59 -1.59
CA LEU A 5 3.80 0.25 -0.72
C LEU A 5 4.10 -0.98 0.18
N PHE A 6 4.94 -1.90 -0.28
CA PHE A 6 5.42 -3.04 0.51
C PHE A 6 6.26 -2.65 1.75
N PRO A 7 7.39 -1.91 1.62
CA PRO A 7 8.17 -1.48 2.77
C PRO A 7 7.39 -0.50 3.67
N ALA A 8 6.44 0.26 3.11
CA ALA A 8 5.53 1.08 3.91
C ALA A 8 4.63 0.25 4.83
N ALA A 9 4.05 -0.84 4.32
CA ALA A 9 3.19 -1.71 5.12
C ALA A 9 4.00 -2.49 6.17
N GLN A 10 5.20 -2.96 5.82
CA GLN A 10 6.07 -3.66 6.77
C GLN A 10 6.58 -2.75 7.89
N SER A 11 7.01 -1.53 7.56
CA SER A 11 7.56 -0.58 8.55
C SER A 11 6.54 -0.21 9.63
N SER A 12 5.26 -0.01 9.28
CA SER A 12 4.22 0.31 10.27
C SER A 12 3.92 -0.83 11.24
N ILE A 13 4.04 -2.08 10.77
CA ILE A 13 3.83 -3.26 11.61
C ILE A 13 5.04 -3.53 12.47
N LEU A 14 6.23 -3.34 11.92
CA LEU A 14 7.48 -3.48 12.65
C LEU A 14 7.56 -2.47 13.79
N ASP A 15 7.23 -1.19 13.54
CA ASP A 15 7.22 -0.14 14.56
C ASP A 15 6.31 -0.49 15.75
N ARG A 16 5.07 -0.93 15.46
CA ARG A 16 4.13 -1.35 16.52
C ARG A 16 4.59 -2.60 17.26
N THR A 17 5.15 -3.57 16.54
CA THR A 17 5.69 -4.80 17.13
C THR A 17 6.83 -4.47 18.08
N ILE A 18 7.77 -3.63 17.65
CA ILE A 18 8.89 -3.19 18.48
C ILE A 18 8.38 -2.45 19.73
N SER A 19 7.43 -1.53 19.58
CA SER A 19 6.85 -0.80 20.72
C SER A 19 6.20 -1.73 21.75
N GLN A 20 5.53 -2.81 21.32
CA GLN A 20 4.94 -3.81 22.21
C GLN A 20 5.98 -4.71 22.88
N VAL A 21 6.99 -5.13 22.14
CA VAL A 21 8.12 -5.90 22.69
C VAL A 21 8.85 -5.11 23.78
N PHE A 22 9.05 -3.80 23.58
CA PHE A 22 9.62 -2.93 24.62
C PHE A 22 8.75 -2.82 25.88
N LYS A 23 7.44 -3.02 25.77
CA LYS A 23 6.50 -3.07 26.90
C LYS A 23 6.36 -4.46 27.53
N ASN A 24 7.13 -5.45 27.05
CA ASN A 24 6.97 -6.87 27.38
C ASN A 24 5.57 -7.42 27.05
N GLU A 25 4.88 -6.82 26.08
CA GLU A 25 3.59 -7.27 25.58
C GLU A 25 3.77 -8.15 24.33
N LYS A 26 2.81 -9.04 24.06
CA LYS A 26 2.81 -9.85 22.84
C LYS A 26 2.33 -9.02 21.65
N PRO A 27 2.94 -9.18 20.47
CA PRO A 27 2.50 -8.46 19.28
C PRO A 27 1.06 -8.79 18.89
N ASP A 28 0.23 -7.76 18.72
CA ASP A 28 -1.20 -7.89 18.42
C ASP A 28 -1.52 -7.83 16.91
N ARG A 29 -0.64 -7.22 16.11
CA ARG A 29 -0.79 -7.11 14.66
C ARG A 29 0.14 -8.06 13.91
N LYS A 30 -0.43 -8.77 12.93
CA LYS A 30 0.32 -9.54 11.93
C LYS A 30 0.26 -8.82 10.59
N TYR A 31 1.35 -8.93 9.84
CA TYR A 31 1.39 -8.49 8.46
C TYR A 31 0.59 -9.44 7.58
N ASP A 32 -0.31 -8.86 6.79
CA ASP A 32 -1.17 -9.56 5.83
C ASP A 32 -0.42 -9.92 4.53
N GLY A 33 0.82 -9.47 4.37
CA GLY A 33 1.60 -9.71 3.15
C GLY A 33 1.32 -8.71 2.05
N TYR A 34 0.64 -7.60 2.36
CA TYR A 34 0.23 -6.62 1.38
C TYR A 34 1.40 -6.10 0.53
N THR A 35 1.30 -6.31 -0.77
CA THR A 35 2.26 -5.82 -1.74
C THR A 35 1.53 -5.24 -2.94
N SER A 36 2.18 -4.30 -3.61
CA SER A 36 1.64 -3.65 -4.79
C SER A 36 2.71 -3.57 -5.86
N CYS A 37 2.33 -3.95 -7.08
CA CYS A 37 3.13 -3.85 -8.28
C CYS A 37 2.38 -3.00 -9.33
N PRO A 38 2.75 -1.74 -9.52
CA PRO A 38 2.24 -0.92 -10.61
C PRO A 38 2.87 -1.36 -11.93
N LEU A 39 2.17 -2.20 -12.67
CA LEU A 39 2.59 -2.68 -13.99
C LEU A 39 2.33 -1.59 -15.02
N VAL A 40 3.39 -0.93 -15.48
CA VAL A 40 3.32 0.04 -16.58
C VAL A 40 3.11 -0.73 -17.89
N THR A 41 1.92 -0.66 -18.45
CA THR A 41 1.57 -1.37 -19.70
C THR A 41 1.77 -0.50 -20.93
N ASN A 42 1.63 0.83 -20.78
CA ASN A 42 1.91 1.80 -21.83
C ASN A 42 2.56 3.05 -21.23
N TYR A 43 3.07 3.95 -22.07
CA TYR A 43 3.67 5.22 -21.63
C TYR A 43 2.71 6.10 -20.82
N ASN A 44 1.40 5.86 -20.93
CA ASN A 44 0.35 6.61 -20.25
C ASN A 44 -0.58 5.72 -19.41
N THR A 45 -0.37 4.40 -19.31
CA THR A 45 -1.30 3.52 -18.58
C THR A 45 -0.56 2.58 -17.64
N VAL A 46 -1.21 2.32 -16.50
CA VAL A 46 -0.73 1.40 -15.47
C VAL A 46 -1.88 0.51 -15.04
N ILE A 47 -1.57 -0.77 -14.83
CA ILE A 47 -2.38 -1.72 -14.06
C ILE A 47 -1.80 -1.76 -12.65
N LEU A 48 -2.60 -1.42 -11.64
CA LEU A 48 -2.15 -1.43 -10.26
C LEU A 48 -2.51 -2.78 -9.63
N ALA A 49 -1.58 -3.73 -9.68
CA ALA A 49 -1.80 -5.03 -9.06
C ALA A 49 -1.51 -4.94 -7.56
N GLU A 50 -2.52 -5.12 -6.71
CA GLU A 50 -2.38 -5.20 -5.26
C GLU A 50 -2.74 -6.62 -4.81
N PHE A 51 -1.86 -7.27 -4.05
CA PHE A 51 -2.03 -8.66 -3.62
C PHE A 51 -1.51 -8.90 -2.22
N ASP A 52 -2.03 -9.94 -1.58
CA ASP A 52 -1.60 -10.40 -0.24
C ASP A 52 -0.76 -11.69 -0.33
N TYR A 53 -0.39 -12.26 0.83
CA TYR A 53 0.35 -13.54 0.87
C TYR A 53 -0.42 -14.72 0.29
N SER A 54 -1.76 -14.65 0.22
CA SER A 54 -2.60 -15.70 -0.36
C SER A 54 -2.72 -15.60 -1.89
N GLY A 55 -2.09 -14.59 -2.49
CA GLY A 55 -2.16 -14.32 -3.92
C GLY A 55 -3.54 -13.79 -4.34
N GLN A 56 -4.37 -13.36 -3.39
CA GLN A 56 -5.68 -12.79 -3.69
C GLN A 56 -5.54 -11.29 -3.96
N PRO A 57 -6.32 -10.75 -4.92
CA PRO A 57 -6.33 -9.33 -5.21
C PRO A 57 -6.87 -8.54 -4.01
N LEU A 58 -6.14 -7.51 -3.62
CA LEU A 58 -6.38 -6.72 -2.42
C LEU A 58 -6.49 -5.23 -2.75
N GLU A 59 -7.45 -4.91 -3.61
CA GLU A 59 -7.59 -3.58 -4.22
C GLU A 59 -7.91 -2.49 -3.17
N THR A 60 -7.10 -1.42 -3.17
CA THR A 60 -7.25 -0.25 -2.28
C THR A 60 -8.42 0.64 -2.72
N PHE A 61 -8.65 0.74 -4.03
CA PHE A 61 -9.71 1.57 -4.58
C PHE A 61 -10.93 0.72 -4.99
N PRO A 62 -12.17 1.24 -4.89
CA PRO A 62 -13.39 0.54 -5.29
C PRO A 62 -13.60 0.58 -6.82
N ILE A 63 -12.52 0.36 -7.57
CA ILE A 63 -12.49 0.33 -9.03
C ILE A 63 -11.67 -0.87 -9.45
N ASP A 64 -12.11 -1.56 -10.50
CA ASP A 64 -11.34 -2.64 -11.10
C ASP A 64 -9.95 -2.15 -11.52
N GLN A 65 -8.91 -2.58 -10.79
CA GLN A 65 -7.52 -2.21 -10.99
C GLN A 65 -6.81 -3.12 -12.01
N SER A 66 -7.46 -4.20 -12.44
CA SER A 66 -6.98 -5.06 -13.53
C SER A 66 -7.00 -4.36 -14.88
N LYS A 67 -7.83 -3.32 -15.01
CA LYS A 67 -7.91 -2.49 -16.22
C LYS A 67 -6.82 -1.43 -16.23
N GLU A 68 -6.26 -1.22 -17.42
CA GLU A 68 -5.35 -0.13 -17.68
C GLU A 68 -5.99 1.23 -17.39
N ARG A 69 -5.34 2.04 -16.56
CA ARG A 69 -5.84 3.37 -16.23
C ARG A 69 -4.74 4.42 -16.28
N TRP A 70 -5.07 5.54 -16.90
CA TRP A 70 -4.22 6.73 -16.92
C TRP A 70 -4.15 7.44 -15.56
N THR A 71 -5.22 7.37 -14.77
CA THR A 71 -5.23 7.91 -13.40
C THR A 71 -4.23 7.18 -12.50
N MET A 72 -4.10 5.86 -12.63
CA MET A 72 -3.12 5.06 -11.91
C MET A 72 -1.69 5.35 -12.38
N TYR A 73 -1.52 5.68 -13.66
CA TYR A 73 -0.24 6.15 -14.18
C TYR A 73 0.21 7.43 -13.49
N HIS A 74 -0.63 8.47 -13.42
CA HIS A 74 -0.29 9.72 -12.73
C HIS A 74 -0.04 9.52 -11.23
N MET A 75 -0.84 8.68 -10.58
CA MET A 75 -0.59 8.33 -9.19
C MET A 75 0.80 7.71 -8.99
N LYS A 76 1.21 6.81 -9.89
CA LYS A 76 2.54 6.19 -9.83
C LYS A 76 3.66 7.14 -10.26
N ALA A 77 3.45 7.97 -11.27
CA ALA A 77 4.48 8.82 -11.86
C ALA A 77 4.75 10.06 -11.00
N ASP A 78 3.70 10.71 -10.51
CA ASP A 78 3.80 12.02 -9.85
C ASP A 78 3.60 11.92 -8.33
N VAL A 79 2.61 11.15 -7.88
CA VAL A 79 2.24 11.09 -6.45
C VAL A 79 3.16 10.18 -5.65
N MET A 80 3.47 8.97 -6.16
CA MET A 80 4.31 8.01 -5.44
C MET A 80 5.72 8.53 -5.12
N PRO A 81 6.45 9.21 -6.02
CA PRO A 81 7.75 9.77 -5.67
C PRO A 81 7.64 10.83 -4.56
N HIS A 82 6.63 11.70 -4.63
CA HIS A 82 6.41 12.71 -3.61
C HIS A 82 6.11 12.06 -2.24
N LEU A 83 5.24 11.05 -2.22
CA LEU A 83 4.86 10.30 -1.04
C LEU A 83 6.03 9.49 -0.46
N TYR A 84 6.92 8.97 -1.31
CA TYR A 84 8.14 8.29 -0.87
C TYR A 84 9.05 9.25 -0.08
N TRP A 85 9.38 10.40 -0.67
CA TRP A 85 10.29 11.36 -0.06
C TRP A 85 9.70 12.07 1.17
N HIS A 86 8.41 12.42 1.14
CA HIS A 86 7.79 13.23 2.19
C HIS A 86 7.00 12.39 3.21
N GLY A 87 6.57 11.19 2.86
CA GLY A 87 5.77 10.31 3.71
C GLY A 87 6.58 9.14 4.25
N LEU A 88 7.02 8.23 3.36
CA LEU A 88 7.67 6.98 3.78
C LEU A 88 8.99 7.24 4.50
N LEU A 89 9.88 8.06 3.93
CA LEU A 89 11.18 8.35 4.55
C LEU A 89 11.07 9.14 5.86
N LYS A 90 9.95 9.85 6.07
CA LYS A 90 9.68 10.56 7.32
C LYS A 90 8.92 9.70 8.35
N GLY A 91 8.54 8.47 8.00
CA GLY A 91 7.77 7.57 8.86
C GLY A 91 6.28 7.91 8.98
N PHE A 92 5.76 8.89 8.22
CA PHE A 92 4.34 9.26 8.26
C PHE A 92 3.45 8.34 7.42
N TRP A 93 4.03 7.50 6.55
CA TRP A 93 3.27 6.63 5.65
C TRP A 93 3.46 5.15 5.99
N GLY A 94 2.40 4.51 6.51
CA GLY A 94 2.38 3.10 6.92
C GLY A 94 1.69 2.14 5.93
N GLY A 95 1.50 2.56 4.69
CA GLY A 95 0.77 1.81 3.66
C GLY A 95 -0.71 2.22 3.51
N PRO A 96 -1.40 1.71 2.49
CA PRO A 96 -2.76 2.14 2.13
C PRO A 96 -3.87 1.41 2.90
N GLY A 97 -3.56 0.54 3.87
CA GLY A 97 -4.54 -0.19 4.67
C GLY A 97 -5.67 0.68 5.28
N PRO A 98 -5.37 1.85 5.88
CA PRO A 98 -6.41 2.75 6.37
C PRO A 98 -7.30 3.32 5.26
N TYR A 99 -6.71 3.71 4.13
CA TYR A 99 -7.43 4.25 2.97
C TYR A 99 -8.35 3.20 2.36
N ARG A 100 -7.87 1.96 2.21
CA ARG A 100 -8.68 0.82 1.78
C ARG A 100 -9.91 0.65 2.69
N LYS A 101 -9.73 0.65 4.01
CA LYS A 101 -10.85 0.50 4.96
C LYS A 101 -11.85 1.65 4.86
N ILE A 102 -11.39 2.89 4.64
CA ILE A 102 -12.25 4.08 4.51
C ILE A 102 -13.04 4.04 3.20
N MET A 103 -12.37 3.75 2.08
CA MET A 103 -12.99 3.76 0.75
C MET A 103 -14.00 2.62 0.59
N HIS A 104 -13.76 1.46 1.22
CA HIS A 104 -14.71 0.34 1.24
C HIS A 104 -15.80 0.48 2.33
N LEU A 105 -15.63 1.37 3.32
CA LEU A 105 -16.68 1.61 4.33
C LEU A 105 -17.90 2.34 3.76
N GLY A 106 -17.70 3.11 2.69
CA GLY A 106 -18.75 3.89 2.02
C GLY A 106 -19.59 3.12 1.00
N MET A 107 -19.28 1.84 0.75
CA MET A 107 -20.03 0.96 -0.17
C MET A 107 -21.01 0.05 0.58
N LYS A 108 -21.86 0.62 1.43
CA LYS A 108 -22.94 -0.11 2.09
C LYS A 108 -24.31 0.38 1.63
#